data_AF-A0A2J5P4C1-F1
#
_entry.id   AF-A0A2J5P4C1-F1
#
_cell.length_a   1.000
_cell.length_b   1.000
_cell.length_c   1.000
_cell.angle_alpha   90.00
_cell.angle_beta   90.00
_cell.angle_gamma   90.00
#
_symmetry.space_group_name_H-M   'P 1'
#
loop_
_entity.id
_entity.type
_entity.pdbx_description
1 polymer ?
#
loop_
_entity_poly.entity_id
_entity_poly.type
_entity_poly.pdbx_seq_one_letter_code
_entity_poly.pdbx_strand_id
1 'polypeptide(L)'
;NQIFLSASRKQALQFRNFIRKAAEEVDVELKGGEQITLSNGAELHFLGTSAATAQSYTGHLRFDEFFWTGNFINLRKVAGAMATLKGLTRTYFSTPSSESHEAYQFWTGDRWNAKRPKAQRVDFDVSWKKTHSGVLYPDKTWRQIVTIQDAINNGWDYTDIDEIRDENSPDEFENLYMCEFVKDGESAFNLSQLLGCGADGYDDWPDWKPFASRPMGQREVWLGYDANGGSGNGDAGALSVTVPPLVAGGRFRTVELKQLRGLEFEQQAAVIKEAAERYNVTHIAIDGQGVGEAVWQIVKNWFPASICYQMSLSSKRALVLKMLQVIRAGRWEYD
;
A
#
# COMPACT_ATOMS: atom_id res chain seq x y z
N ASN A 1 20.55 11.73 -16.06
CA ASN A 1 19.33 10.89 -15.97
C ASN A 1 18.64 11.08 -14.65
N GLN A 2 17.32 10.91 -14.62
CA GLN A 2 16.49 10.87 -13.41
C GLN A 2 15.84 9.49 -13.32
N ILE A 3 15.81 8.91 -12.12
CA ILE A 3 15.27 7.58 -11.88
C ILE A 3 14.20 7.73 -10.80
N PHE A 4 12.96 7.46 -11.18
CA PHE A 4 11.79 7.51 -10.31
C PHE A 4 11.45 6.09 -9.89
N LEU A 5 11.58 5.82 -8.60
CA LEU A 5 11.21 4.57 -7.96
C LEU A 5 10.03 4.86 -7.02
N SER A 6 8.99 4.05 -7.06
CA SER A 6 7.81 4.18 -6.19
C SER A 6 7.37 2.81 -5.66
N ALA A 7 6.42 2.79 -4.72
CA ALA A 7 5.89 1.58 -4.08
C ALA A 7 5.14 0.65 -5.06
N SER A 8 4.77 1.14 -6.25
CA SER A 8 4.22 0.32 -7.34
C SER A 8 4.58 0.91 -8.71
N ARG A 9 4.50 0.08 -9.76
CA ARG A 9 4.70 0.57 -11.14
C ARG A 9 3.65 1.61 -11.52
N LYS A 10 2.39 1.39 -11.11
CA LYS A 10 1.28 2.32 -11.38
C LYS A 10 1.54 3.71 -10.81
N GLN A 11 2.05 3.80 -9.59
CA GLN A 11 2.45 5.08 -8.98
C GLN A 11 3.63 5.73 -9.70
N ALA A 12 4.66 4.96 -10.07
CA ALA A 12 5.77 5.50 -10.87
C ALA A 12 5.29 6.09 -12.21
N LEU A 13 4.29 5.48 -12.86
CA LEU A 13 3.68 6.02 -14.08
C LEU A 13 2.80 7.27 -13.83
N GLN A 14 2.31 7.50 -12.60
CA GLN A 14 1.66 8.78 -12.26
C GLN A 14 2.67 9.93 -12.24
N PHE A 15 3.88 9.71 -11.70
CA PHE A 15 4.98 10.69 -11.79
C PHE A 15 5.25 11.11 -13.24
N ARG A 16 5.30 10.14 -14.14
CA ARG A 16 5.45 10.41 -15.58
C ARG A 16 4.34 11.31 -16.11
N ASN A 17 3.08 11.07 -15.72
CA ASN A 17 1.95 11.87 -16.17
C ASN A 17 2.02 13.31 -15.63
N PHE A 18 2.44 13.52 -14.38
CA PHE A 18 2.68 14.86 -13.85
C PHE A 18 3.79 15.60 -14.61
N ILE A 19 4.91 14.92 -14.89
CA ILE A 19 6.02 15.50 -15.67
C ILE A 19 5.57 15.87 -17.08
N ARG A 20 4.72 15.04 -17.71
CA ARG A 20 4.13 15.35 -19.02
C ARG A 20 3.27 16.59 -18.98
N LYS A 21 2.34 16.68 -18.03
CA LYS A 21 1.47 17.86 -17.87
C LYS A 21 2.30 19.13 -17.66
N ALA A 22 3.32 19.07 -16.81
CA ALA A 22 4.22 20.20 -16.60
C ALA A 22 5.02 20.59 -17.85
N ALA A 23 5.37 19.63 -18.71
CA ALA A 23 6.03 19.91 -19.99
C ALA A 23 5.05 20.48 -21.03
N GLU A 24 3.80 20.00 -21.05
CA GLU A 24 2.74 20.51 -21.91
C GLU A 24 2.39 21.98 -21.60
N GLU A 25 2.49 22.41 -20.34
CA GLU A 25 2.34 23.83 -19.94
C GLU A 25 3.35 24.78 -20.59
N VAL A 26 4.48 24.25 -21.09
CA VAL A 26 5.50 25.00 -21.83
C VAL A 26 5.63 24.52 -23.28
N ASP A 27 4.54 23.95 -23.83
CA ASP A 27 4.42 23.49 -25.22
C ASP A 27 5.44 22.38 -25.61
N VAL A 28 5.89 21.58 -24.65
CA VAL A 28 6.82 20.46 -24.88
C VAL A 28 6.11 19.11 -24.76
N GLU A 29 6.05 18.37 -25.86
CA GLU A 29 5.53 17.00 -25.88
C GLU A 29 6.60 15.97 -25.48
N LEU A 30 6.37 15.22 -24.39
CA LEU A 30 7.27 14.15 -23.93
C LEU A 30 6.77 12.75 -24.31
N LYS A 31 7.47 12.10 -25.25
CA LYS A 31 7.16 10.76 -25.75
C LYS A 31 7.89 9.66 -24.98
N GLY A 32 7.25 8.50 -24.83
CA GLY A 32 7.83 7.33 -24.16
C GLY A 32 6.91 6.65 -23.13
N GLY A 33 7.07 5.34 -22.92
CA GLY A 33 6.25 4.57 -21.98
C GLY A 33 6.86 4.57 -20.58
N GLU A 34 7.81 3.66 -20.40
CA GLU A 34 8.53 3.41 -19.13
C GLU A 34 9.83 4.22 -19.01
N GLN A 35 10.26 4.78 -20.15
CA GLN A 35 11.38 5.69 -20.25
C GLN A 35 10.99 6.86 -21.16
N ILE A 36 11.44 8.07 -20.82
CA ILE A 36 11.39 9.25 -21.67
C ILE A 36 12.83 9.72 -21.90
N THR A 37 13.21 9.93 -23.16
CA THR A 37 14.50 10.54 -23.51
C THR A 37 14.27 11.99 -23.89
N LEU A 38 14.95 12.90 -23.20
CA LEU A 38 14.87 14.34 -23.42
C LEU A 38 15.73 14.76 -24.62
N SER A 39 15.48 15.96 -25.14
CA SER A 39 16.20 16.52 -26.29
C SER A 39 17.72 16.68 -26.08
N ASN A 40 18.15 16.76 -24.81
CA ASN A 40 19.56 16.81 -24.43
C ASN A 40 20.19 15.42 -24.20
N GLY A 41 19.47 14.33 -24.52
CA GLY A 41 19.91 12.96 -24.33
C GLY A 41 19.76 12.41 -22.91
N ALA A 42 19.29 13.21 -21.95
CA ALA A 42 19.04 12.72 -20.59
C ALA A 42 17.80 11.81 -20.56
N GLU A 43 17.86 10.76 -19.76
CA GLU A 43 16.77 9.79 -19.64
C GLU A 43 16.02 9.95 -18.31
N LEU A 44 14.70 9.79 -18.37
CA LEU A 44 13.79 9.65 -17.22
C LEU A 44 13.30 8.21 -17.19
N HIS A 45 13.59 7.47 -16.11
CA HIS A 45 13.15 6.08 -15.94
C HIS A 45 12.09 5.99 -14.85
N PHE A 46 11.01 5.23 -15.08
CA PHE A 46 9.91 5.04 -14.14
C PHE A 46 9.81 3.58 -13.73
N LEU A 47 10.21 3.28 -12.50
CA LEU A 47 10.44 1.92 -11.99
C LEU A 47 9.50 1.61 -10.82
N GLY A 48 8.97 0.37 -10.80
CA GLY A 48 8.26 -0.19 -9.64
C GLY A 48 9.21 -0.90 -8.66
N THR A 49 8.65 -1.72 -7.78
CA THR A 49 9.35 -2.38 -6.65
C THR A 49 10.20 -3.60 -7.03
N SER A 50 10.42 -3.87 -8.32
CA SER A 50 11.29 -4.97 -8.73
C SER A 50 12.77 -4.60 -8.60
N ALA A 51 13.45 -5.22 -7.62
CA ALA A 51 14.89 -5.07 -7.43
C ALA A 51 15.72 -5.52 -8.65
N ALA A 52 15.16 -6.37 -9.53
CA ALA A 52 15.82 -6.88 -10.72
C ALA A 52 15.92 -5.83 -11.84
N THR A 53 14.92 -4.96 -11.99
CA THR A 53 14.93 -3.85 -12.97
C THR A 53 15.71 -2.63 -12.46
N ALA A 54 15.94 -2.55 -11.14
CA ALA A 54 16.57 -1.42 -10.46
C ALA A 54 18.12 -1.42 -10.44
N GLN A 55 18.83 -2.28 -11.16
CA GLN A 55 20.31 -2.33 -11.07
C GLN A 55 21.07 -1.68 -12.23
N SER A 56 20.42 -1.38 -13.35
CA SER A 56 21.12 -1.07 -14.60
C SER A 56 21.35 0.43 -14.87
N TYR A 57 20.68 1.30 -14.12
CA TYR A 57 20.63 2.73 -14.45
C TYR A 57 21.59 3.57 -13.59
N THR A 58 22.10 4.67 -14.14
CA THR A 58 22.91 5.66 -13.42
C THR A 58 22.28 7.04 -13.53
N GLY A 59 21.95 7.67 -12.40
CA GLY A 59 21.27 8.97 -12.39
C GLY A 59 20.88 9.47 -11.00
N HIS A 60 20.17 10.60 -10.95
CA HIS A 60 19.57 11.09 -9.71
C HIS A 60 18.40 10.18 -9.33
N LEU A 61 18.40 9.70 -8.09
CA LEU A 61 17.33 8.83 -7.58
C LEU A 61 16.26 9.66 -6.88
N ARG A 62 15.01 9.46 -7.26
CA ARG A 62 13.79 9.95 -6.61
C ARG A 62 13.02 8.71 -6.12
N PHE A 63 13.00 8.47 -4.82
CA PHE A 63 12.30 7.34 -4.21
C PHE A 63 11.05 7.86 -3.48
N ASP A 64 9.93 7.70 -4.16
CA ASP A 64 8.59 8.05 -3.73
C ASP A 64 7.96 6.97 -2.85
N GLU A 65 7.03 7.37 -1.98
CA GLU A 65 6.28 6.51 -1.06
C GLU A 65 7.12 5.44 -0.34
N PHE A 66 8.33 5.82 0.08
CA PHE A 66 9.29 4.87 0.64
C PHE A 66 8.88 4.31 2.01
N PHE A 67 7.95 4.95 2.73
CA PHE A 67 7.34 4.41 3.95
C PHE A 67 6.18 3.44 3.68
N TRP A 68 5.75 3.31 2.42
CA TRP A 68 4.73 2.37 1.97
C TRP A 68 5.30 1.29 1.05
N THR A 69 6.62 1.18 0.98
CA THR A 69 7.30 0.20 0.15
C THR A 69 7.73 -1.02 0.97
N GLY A 70 7.25 -2.20 0.58
CA GLY A 70 7.71 -3.48 1.13
C GLY A 70 9.21 -3.75 0.82
N ASN A 71 9.89 -4.48 1.71
CA ASN A 71 11.33 -4.83 1.55
C ASN A 71 12.24 -3.60 1.30
N PHE A 72 11.92 -2.48 1.95
CA PHE A 72 12.60 -1.20 1.78
C PHE A 72 14.12 -1.31 1.94
N ILE A 73 14.62 -2.11 2.90
CA ILE A 73 16.06 -2.23 3.14
C ILE A 73 16.80 -2.73 1.89
N ASN A 74 16.27 -3.75 1.23
CA ASN A 74 16.88 -4.32 0.04
C ASN A 74 16.72 -3.37 -1.16
N LEU A 75 15.53 -2.79 -1.36
CA LEU A 75 15.28 -1.85 -2.45
C LEU A 75 16.15 -0.61 -2.35
N ARG A 76 16.26 0.00 -1.17
CA ARG A 76 17.16 1.12 -0.92
C ARG A 76 18.63 0.77 -1.20
N LYS A 77 19.07 -0.44 -0.84
CA LYS A 77 20.45 -0.89 -1.12
C LYS A 77 20.70 -0.93 -2.63
N VAL A 78 19.77 -1.49 -3.40
CA VAL A 78 19.86 -1.61 -4.85
C VAL A 78 19.72 -0.24 -5.53
N ALA A 79 18.64 0.49 -5.25
CA ALA A 79 18.39 1.82 -5.82
C ALA A 79 19.49 2.83 -5.47
N GLY A 80 20.03 2.76 -4.25
CA GLY A 80 21.16 3.59 -3.84
C GLY A 80 22.41 3.39 -4.71
N ALA A 81 22.60 2.22 -5.33
CA ALA A 81 23.73 1.96 -6.22
C ALA A 81 23.65 2.77 -7.53
N MET A 82 22.44 3.11 -7.99
CA MET A 82 22.22 3.90 -9.20
C MET A 82 22.74 5.34 -9.10
N ALA A 83 22.80 5.88 -7.88
CA ALA A 83 23.21 7.23 -7.58
C ALA A 83 24.51 7.23 -6.76
N THR A 84 25.55 6.57 -7.27
CA THR A 84 26.86 6.42 -6.60
C THR A 84 27.92 7.40 -7.10
N LEU A 85 27.80 7.92 -8.32
CA LEU A 85 28.74 8.89 -8.88
C LEU A 85 28.64 10.24 -8.16
N LYS A 86 29.76 10.95 -8.09
CA LYS A 86 29.84 12.30 -7.50
C LYS A 86 28.88 13.25 -8.22
N GLY A 87 28.10 13.99 -7.43
CA GLY A 87 27.11 14.95 -7.95
C GLY A 87 25.70 14.37 -8.12
N LEU A 88 25.53 13.05 -8.08
CA LEU A 88 24.22 12.43 -8.07
C LEU A 88 23.60 12.50 -6.68
N THR A 89 22.28 12.71 -6.64
CA THR A 89 21.50 12.85 -5.41
C THR A 89 20.54 11.69 -5.23
N ARG A 90 20.18 11.42 -3.97
CA ARG A 90 19.13 10.48 -3.59
C ARG A 90 18.12 11.23 -2.77
N THR A 91 16.92 11.39 -3.32
CA THR A 91 15.81 12.10 -2.67
C THR A 91 14.76 11.07 -2.33
N TYR A 92 14.40 11.01 -1.04
CA TYR A 92 13.36 10.14 -0.51
C TYR A 92 12.23 11.03 -0.02
N PHE A 93 10.99 10.73 -0.36
CA PHE A 93 9.82 11.47 0.07
C PHE A 93 8.62 10.52 0.15
N SER A 94 7.76 10.72 1.14
CA SER A 94 6.66 9.83 1.48
C SER A 94 5.80 10.49 2.55
N THR A 95 4.53 10.12 2.63
CA THR A 95 3.77 10.26 3.87
C THR A 95 4.29 9.24 4.91
N PRO A 96 4.26 9.55 6.21
CA PRO A 96 4.69 8.61 7.24
C PRO A 96 3.66 7.50 7.39
N SER A 97 4.15 6.30 7.67
CA SER A 97 3.31 5.13 7.89
C SER A 97 3.32 4.71 9.35
N SER A 98 4.14 3.73 9.74
CA SER A 98 4.26 3.26 11.11
C SER A 98 5.72 3.21 11.57
N GLU A 99 5.94 3.35 12.88
CA GLU A 99 7.25 3.11 13.51
C GLU A 99 7.76 1.68 13.30
N SER A 100 6.84 0.76 13.06
CA SER A 100 7.14 -0.65 12.74
C SER A 100 7.65 -0.86 11.31
N HIS A 101 7.60 0.18 10.46
CA HIS A 101 8.10 0.13 9.09
C HIS A 101 9.63 0.07 9.05
N GLU A 102 10.24 -0.76 8.18
CA GLU A 102 11.70 -0.87 8.06
C GLU A 102 12.41 0.47 7.79
N ALA A 103 11.73 1.39 7.09
CA ALA A 103 12.25 2.71 6.78
C ALA A 103 12.31 3.65 7.99
N TYR A 104 11.58 3.36 9.07
CA TYR A 104 11.58 4.19 10.27
C TYR A 104 12.98 4.29 10.88
N GLN A 105 13.69 3.17 10.99
CA GLN A 105 15.08 3.15 11.46
C GLN A 105 16.06 3.92 10.54
N PHE A 106 15.74 4.07 9.26
CA PHE A 106 16.51 4.91 8.35
C PHE A 106 16.21 6.40 8.58
N TRP A 107 14.94 6.74 8.79
CA TRP A 107 14.51 8.08 9.12
C TRP A 107 15.07 8.57 10.45
N THR A 108 14.92 7.79 11.54
CA THR A 108 15.41 8.12 12.89
C THR A 108 16.93 8.01 13.06
N GLY A 109 17.67 7.62 12.02
CA GLY A 109 19.12 7.43 12.13
C GLY A 109 19.55 6.22 12.97
N ASP A 110 18.62 5.42 13.51
CA ASP A 110 18.92 4.21 14.28
C ASP A 110 19.76 3.22 13.48
N ARG A 111 19.45 3.07 12.19
CA ARG A 111 20.24 2.25 11.27
C ARG A 111 21.69 2.74 11.14
N TRP A 112 21.90 4.06 11.18
CA TRP A 112 23.23 4.65 11.18
C TRP A 112 23.93 4.39 12.53
N ASN A 113 23.23 4.57 13.65
CA ASN A 113 23.74 4.28 14.99
C ASN A 113 24.05 2.79 15.25
N ALA A 114 23.32 1.87 14.61
CA ALA A 114 23.44 0.43 14.84
C ALA A 114 24.85 -0.11 14.59
N LYS A 115 25.60 0.50 13.66
CA LYS A 115 26.98 0.11 13.32
C LYS A 115 28.03 0.79 14.20
N ARG A 116 27.62 1.60 15.18
CA ARG A 116 28.52 2.43 15.99
C ARG A 116 28.54 1.96 17.45
N PRO A 117 29.71 2.05 18.12
CA PRO A 117 29.79 1.88 19.57
C PRO A 117 28.82 2.81 20.29
N LYS A 118 28.26 2.37 21.42
CA LYS A 118 27.24 3.14 22.18
C LYS A 118 27.68 4.59 22.47
N ALA A 119 28.96 4.80 22.78
CA ALA A 119 29.54 6.11 23.05
C ALA A 119 29.63 7.06 21.83
N GLN A 120 29.49 6.54 20.60
CA GLN A 120 29.53 7.32 19.35
C GLN A 120 28.15 7.42 18.68
N ARG A 121 27.11 6.88 19.33
CA ARG A 121 25.74 7.03 18.83
C ARG A 121 25.27 8.46 19.10
N VAL A 122 24.56 9.02 18.14
CA VAL A 122 24.02 10.37 18.22
C VAL A 122 22.51 10.28 18.16
N ASP A 123 21.82 11.05 18.99
CA ASP A 123 20.36 11.12 18.93
C ASP A 123 19.91 11.99 17.75
N PHE A 124 18.90 11.54 17.01
CA PHE A 124 18.35 12.25 15.88
C PHE A 124 16.94 12.68 16.28
N ASP A 125 16.80 13.92 16.78
CA ASP A 125 15.48 14.52 16.99
C ASP A 125 14.82 14.77 15.63
N VAL A 126 14.00 13.82 15.17
CA VAL A 126 13.28 13.88 13.89
C VAL A 126 11.87 14.46 14.03
N SER A 127 11.57 15.14 15.15
CA SER A 127 10.27 15.77 15.36
C SER A 127 10.03 16.89 14.33
N TRP A 128 8.76 17.16 14.03
CA TRP A 128 8.38 18.29 13.18
C TRP A 128 9.01 19.60 13.67
N LYS A 129 8.98 19.87 14.99
CA LYS A 129 9.59 21.06 15.60
C LYS A 129 11.05 21.26 15.25
N LYS A 130 11.80 20.17 15.05
CA LYS A 130 13.21 20.25 14.66
C LYS A 130 13.40 20.30 13.15
N THR A 131 12.56 19.60 12.40
CA THR A 131 12.78 19.30 10.98
C THR A 131 11.95 20.12 10.01
N HIS A 132 10.95 20.90 10.45
CA HIS A 132 10.04 21.63 9.54
C HIS A 132 10.76 22.60 8.59
N SER A 133 11.86 23.23 9.03
CA SER A 133 12.71 24.10 8.19
C SER A 133 13.86 23.37 7.47
N GLY A 134 13.93 22.04 7.59
CA GLY A 134 14.98 21.23 6.99
C GLY A 134 16.29 21.23 7.78
N VAL A 135 16.80 20.04 8.11
CA VAL A 135 18.03 19.89 8.92
C VAL A 135 18.94 18.82 8.32
N LEU A 136 20.24 19.13 8.24
CA LEU A 136 21.28 18.17 7.88
C LEU A 136 21.80 17.44 9.12
N TYR A 137 21.69 16.12 9.12
CA TYR A 137 22.11 15.27 10.24
C TYR A 137 23.52 14.67 10.04
N PRO A 138 24.11 14.03 11.08
CA PRO A 138 25.45 13.41 11.00
C PRO A 138 25.60 12.33 9.93
N ASP A 139 24.50 11.68 9.54
CA ASP A 139 24.48 10.69 8.46
C ASP A 139 24.54 11.30 7.05
N LYS A 140 24.65 12.64 6.96
CA LYS A 140 24.66 13.43 5.72
C LYS A 140 23.35 13.40 4.94
N THR A 141 22.27 12.99 5.59
CA THR A 141 20.91 13.10 5.05
C THR A 141 20.29 14.40 5.55
N TRP A 142 19.81 15.22 4.60
CA TRP A 142 18.96 16.36 4.91
C TRP A 142 17.52 15.87 5.05
N ARG A 143 16.85 16.23 6.14
CA ARG A 143 15.50 15.78 6.50
C ARG A 143 14.58 16.98 6.69
N GLN A 144 13.35 16.86 6.19
CA GLN A 144 12.31 17.85 6.38
C GLN A 144 10.96 17.16 6.53
N ILE A 145 10.12 17.68 7.42
CA ILE A 145 8.68 17.37 7.49
C ILE A 145 7.93 18.60 7.00
N VAL A 146 6.91 18.40 6.16
CA VAL A 146 6.00 19.46 5.70
C VAL A 146 4.58 18.95 5.90
N THR A 147 3.86 19.56 6.84
CA THR A 147 2.45 19.23 7.13
C THR A 147 1.50 19.98 6.20
N ILE A 148 0.23 19.60 6.16
CA ILE A 148 -0.79 20.38 5.45
C ILE A 148 -0.90 21.80 6.01
N GLN A 149 -0.75 21.95 7.33
CA GLN A 149 -0.80 23.25 7.99
C GLN A 149 0.40 24.11 7.59
N ASP A 150 1.59 23.52 7.43
CA ASP A 150 2.75 24.23 6.89
C ASP A 150 2.48 24.71 5.46
N ALA A 151 1.89 23.86 4.61
CA ALA A 151 1.56 24.25 3.24
C ALA A 151 0.57 25.43 3.22
N ILE A 152 -0.51 25.37 4.00
CA ILE A 152 -1.50 26.45 4.13
C ILE A 152 -0.85 27.73 4.64
N ASN A 153 -0.03 27.64 5.68
CA ASN A 153 0.70 28.78 6.24
C ASN A 153 1.69 29.41 5.23
N ASN A 154 2.09 28.67 4.19
CA ASN A 154 2.96 29.15 3.10
C ASN A 154 2.18 29.54 1.83
N GLY A 155 0.85 29.70 1.90
CA GLY A 155 0.02 30.25 0.83
C GLY A 155 -0.70 29.20 -0.03
N TRP A 156 -0.92 28.00 0.49
CA TRP A 156 -1.79 27.02 -0.16
C TRP A 156 -3.26 27.26 0.21
N ASP A 157 -4.05 27.76 -0.75
CA ASP A 157 -5.43 28.23 -0.51
C ASP A 157 -6.53 27.26 -1.01
N TYR A 158 -6.15 26.07 -1.50
CA TYR A 158 -7.10 25.10 -2.10
C TYR A 158 -7.60 24.02 -1.13
N THR A 159 -7.28 24.13 0.15
CA THR A 159 -7.63 23.13 1.15
C THR A 159 -8.29 23.79 2.35
N ASP A 160 -9.50 23.33 2.68
CA ASP A 160 -10.15 23.62 3.95
C ASP A 160 -9.69 22.59 4.99
N ILE A 161 -8.86 23.03 5.94
CA ILE A 161 -8.32 22.15 6.97
C ILE A 161 -9.36 21.76 8.02
N ASP A 162 -10.37 22.61 8.24
CA ASP A 162 -11.40 22.35 9.24
C ASP A 162 -12.38 21.30 8.72
N GLU A 163 -12.74 21.34 7.43
CA GLU A 163 -13.48 20.27 6.77
C GLU A 163 -12.74 18.92 6.87
N ILE A 164 -11.45 18.89 6.54
CA ILE A 164 -10.63 17.68 6.67
C ILE A 164 -10.60 17.18 8.10
N ARG A 165 -10.48 18.07 9.09
CA ARG A 165 -10.43 17.68 10.51
C ARG A 165 -11.76 17.09 10.97
N ASP A 166 -12.89 17.57 10.46
CA ASP A 166 -14.21 17.06 10.79
C ASP A 166 -14.52 15.71 10.13
N GLU A 167 -13.96 15.44 8.94
CA GLU A 167 -14.16 14.18 8.21
C GLU A 167 -13.31 13.01 8.73
N ASN A 168 -12.24 13.29 9.46
CA ASN A 168 -11.27 12.29 9.91
C ASN A 168 -11.29 12.12 11.43
N SER A 169 -10.99 10.91 11.91
CA SER A 169 -10.68 10.75 13.33
C SER A 169 -9.40 11.52 13.69
N PRO A 170 -9.20 11.89 14.97
CA PRO A 170 -7.99 12.60 15.40
C PRO A 170 -6.69 11.88 14.97
N ASP A 171 -6.64 10.55 15.12
CA ASP A 171 -5.45 9.77 14.78
C ASP A 171 -5.19 9.72 13.26
N GLU A 172 -6.25 9.63 12.44
CA GLU A 172 -6.15 9.71 10.98
C GLU A 172 -5.68 11.10 10.53
N PHE A 173 -6.21 12.15 11.15
CA PHE A 173 -5.80 13.53 10.86
C PHE A 173 -4.31 13.74 11.14
N GLU A 174 -3.84 13.31 12.31
CA GLU A 174 -2.44 13.45 12.70
C GLU A 174 -1.49 12.66 11.78
N ASN A 175 -1.84 11.42 11.42
CA ASN A 175 -1.01 10.62 10.54
C ASN A 175 -0.99 11.15 9.10
N LEU A 176 -2.16 11.36 8.49
CA LEU A 176 -2.28 11.69 7.07
C LEU A 176 -1.87 13.12 6.75
N TYR A 177 -2.14 14.06 7.66
CA TYR A 177 -2.02 15.50 7.36
C TYR A 177 -0.97 16.22 8.21
N MET A 178 -0.70 15.74 9.43
CA MET A 178 0.32 16.31 10.33
C MET A 178 1.62 15.51 10.37
N CYS A 179 1.71 14.45 9.56
CA CYS A 179 2.88 13.62 9.40
C CYS A 179 3.36 12.93 10.69
N GLU A 180 2.43 12.52 11.57
CA GLU A 180 2.75 11.69 12.72
C GLU A 180 2.85 10.20 12.33
N PHE A 181 3.77 9.46 12.94
CA PHE A 181 3.88 8.01 12.72
C PHE A 181 2.90 7.26 13.62
N VAL A 182 2.25 6.24 13.08
CA VAL A 182 1.47 5.29 13.90
C VAL A 182 2.43 4.48 14.77
N LYS A 183 2.20 4.51 16.10
CA LYS A 183 3.09 3.89 17.08
C LYS A 183 3.05 2.37 16.99
N ASP A 184 4.19 1.75 17.30
CA ASP A 184 4.26 0.29 17.36
C ASP A 184 3.39 -0.25 18.52
N GLY A 185 2.62 -1.30 18.25
CA GLY A 185 1.73 -1.95 19.23
C GLY A 185 0.26 -1.51 19.24
N GLU A 186 -0.12 -0.47 18.48
CA GLU A 186 -1.52 -0.06 18.32
C GLU A 186 -2.28 -0.90 17.27
N SER A 187 -1.56 -1.55 16.34
CA SER A 187 -2.14 -2.43 15.32
C SER A 187 -1.90 -3.92 15.61
N ALA A 188 -2.90 -4.75 15.32
CA ALA A 188 -2.75 -6.20 15.36
C ALA A 188 -1.82 -6.74 14.26
N PHE A 189 -1.70 -6.02 13.14
CA PHE A 189 -0.88 -6.39 12.00
C PHE A 189 0.27 -5.40 11.82
N ASN A 190 1.48 -5.92 11.73
CA ASN A 190 2.68 -5.12 11.48
C ASN A 190 2.72 -4.65 10.02
N LEU A 191 2.88 -3.35 9.79
CA LEU A 191 2.81 -2.78 8.44
C LEU A 191 3.92 -3.32 7.52
N SER A 192 5.14 -3.48 8.00
CA SER A 192 6.24 -4.06 7.20
C SER A 192 5.88 -5.47 6.69
N GLN A 193 5.19 -6.25 7.52
CA GLN A 193 4.75 -7.60 7.15
C GLN A 193 3.64 -7.55 6.10
N LEU A 194 2.69 -6.62 6.22
CA LEU A 194 1.63 -6.43 5.23
C LEU A 194 2.20 -5.97 3.88
N LEU A 195 3.05 -4.94 3.87
CA LEU A 195 3.68 -4.46 2.64
C LEU A 195 4.56 -5.52 1.97
N GLY A 196 5.19 -6.40 2.76
CA GLY A 196 5.92 -7.56 2.25
C GLY A 196 5.04 -8.64 1.60
N CYS A 197 3.72 -8.58 1.81
CA CYS A 197 2.72 -9.41 1.12
C CYS A 197 2.19 -8.74 -0.16
N GLY A 198 2.54 -7.48 -0.47
CA GLY A 198 2.18 -6.87 -1.74
C GLY A 198 2.90 -7.56 -2.91
N ALA A 199 2.15 -7.90 -3.96
CA ALA A 199 2.64 -8.42 -5.23
C ALA A 199 2.20 -7.47 -6.36
N ASP A 200 2.97 -7.39 -7.46
CA ASP A 200 2.49 -6.72 -8.67
C ASP A 200 1.73 -7.77 -9.48
N GLY A 201 0.40 -7.76 -9.40
CA GLY A 201 -0.43 -8.83 -9.97
C GLY A 201 -0.22 -9.03 -11.48
N TYR A 202 0.20 -8.01 -12.23
CA TYR A 202 0.47 -8.12 -13.67
C TYR A 202 1.74 -8.93 -13.98
N ASP A 203 2.78 -8.76 -13.16
CA ASP A 203 4.09 -9.37 -13.37
C ASP A 203 4.23 -10.67 -12.58
N ASP A 204 3.72 -10.72 -11.35
CA ASP A 204 3.88 -11.83 -10.42
C ASP A 204 2.82 -12.92 -10.61
N TRP A 205 1.64 -12.60 -11.14
CA TRP A 205 0.54 -13.56 -11.36
C TRP A 205 0.18 -13.70 -12.85
N PRO A 206 0.99 -14.43 -13.65
CA PRO A 206 0.78 -14.54 -15.09
C PRO A 206 -0.54 -15.23 -15.49
N ASP A 207 -1.14 -15.99 -14.57
CA ASP A 207 -2.44 -16.65 -14.70
C ASP A 207 -3.64 -15.74 -14.41
N TRP A 208 -3.41 -14.57 -13.80
CA TRP A 208 -4.45 -13.59 -13.55
C TRP A 208 -4.62 -12.63 -14.75
N LYS A 209 -5.86 -12.49 -15.20
CA LYS A 209 -6.26 -11.66 -16.35
C LYS A 209 -7.46 -10.79 -15.95
N PRO A 210 -7.24 -9.64 -15.28
CA PRO A 210 -8.32 -8.86 -14.66
C PRO A 210 -9.46 -8.44 -15.60
N PHE A 211 -9.17 -8.26 -16.89
CA PHE A 211 -10.15 -7.84 -17.90
C PHE A 211 -10.81 -9.00 -18.67
N ALA A 212 -10.45 -10.25 -18.38
CA ALA A 212 -11.12 -11.40 -18.97
C ALA A 212 -12.49 -11.62 -18.33
N SER A 213 -13.41 -12.26 -19.07
CA SER A 213 -14.72 -12.64 -18.52
C SER A 213 -14.62 -13.56 -17.29
N ARG A 214 -13.53 -14.33 -17.21
CA ARG A 214 -13.12 -15.12 -16.05
C ARG A 214 -11.68 -14.81 -15.67
N PRO A 215 -11.42 -13.90 -14.71
CA PRO A 215 -10.07 -13.40 -14.48
C PRO A 215 -9.04 -14.46 -14.07
N MET A 216 -9.49 -15.56 -13.49
CA MET A 216 -8.65 -16.70 -13.09
C MET A 216 -8.95 -17.98 -13.91
N GLY A 217 -9.71 -17.88 -15.00
CA GLY A 217 -10.10 -19.02 -15.82
C GLY A 217 -10.87 -20.09 -15.02
N GLN A 218 -10.31 -21.31 -14.96
CA GLN A 218 -10.86 -22.45 -14.20
C GLN A 218 -10.23 -22.59 -12.81
N ARG A 219 -9.30 -21.72 -12.45
CA ARG A 219 -8.63 -21.79 -11.16
C ARG A 219 -9.65 -21.57 -10.05
N GLU A 220 -9.64 -22.48 -9.08
CA GLU A 220 -10.48 -22.40 -7.91
C GLU A 220 -10.26 -21.09 -7.15
N VAL A 221 -11.36 -20.51 -6.66
CA VAL A 221 -11.42 -19.26 -5.89
C VAL A 221 -12.37 -19.43 -4.69
N TRP A 222 -12.03 -18.77 -3.58
CA TRP A 222 -12.84 -18.66 -2.38
C TRP A 222 -13.33 -17.23 -2.21
N LEU A 223 -14.59 -17.06 -1.81
CA LEU A 223 -15.17 -15.77 -1.47
C LEU A 223 -15.29 -15.64 0.05
N GLY A 224 -14.78 -14.55 0.60
CA GLY A 224 -15.01 -14.14 1.98
C GLY A 224 -15.83 -12.86 1.99
N TYR A 225 -16.90 -12.81 2.77
CA TYR A 225 -17.76 -11.63 2.89
C TYR A 225 -17.91 -11.20 4.35
N ASP A 226 -17.57 -9.95 4.61
CA ASP A 226 -17.84 -9.25 5.87
C ASP A 226 -19.01 -8.28 5.64
N ALA A 227 -20.12 -8.47 6.37
CA ALA A 227 -21.35 -7.73 6.15
C ALA A 227 -21.33 -6.38 6.89
N ASN A 228 -22.00 -5.37 6.34
CA ASN A 228 -22.10 -4.08 7.03
C ASN A 228 -23.00 -4.15 8.27
N GLY A 229 -22.77 -3.24 9.22
CA GLY A 229 -23.75 -2.94 10.27
C GLY A 229 -24.91 -2.16 9.65
N GLY A 230 -26.14 -2.65 9.75
CA GLY A 230 -27.33 -2.10 9.06
C GLY A 230 -27.81 -0.69 9.50
N SER A 231 -26.98 0.11 10.17
CA SER A 231 -27.27 1.54 10.38
C SER A 231 -26.71 2.34 9.20
N GLY A 232 -27.42 3.34 8.71
CA GLY A 232 -26.99 4.17 7.56
C GLY A 232 -25.67 4.95 7.75
N ASN A 233 -25.02 4.82 8.91
CA ASN A 233 -23.67 5.32 9.24
C ASN A 233 -22.68 4.17 9.55
N GLY A 234 -23.02 2.92 9.24
CA GLY A 234 -22.25 1.73 9.59
C GLY A 234 -21.07 1.45 8.66
N ASP A 235 -20.10 0.68 9.18
CA ASP A 235 -18.90 0.24 8.46
C ASP A 235 -19.21 -0.36 7.09
N ALA A 236 -18.32 -0.12 6.13
CA ALA A 236 -18.44 -0.71 4.79
C ALA A 236 -18.31 -2.23 4.85
N GLY A 237 -19.27 -2.95 4.25
CA GLY A 237 -19.10 -4.39 4.01
C GLY A 237 -17.96 -4.63 3.01
N ALA A 238 -17.35 -5.81 3.04
CA ALA A 238 -16.22 -6.13 2.16
C ALA A 238 -16.33 -7.53 1.59
N LEU A 239 -16.24 -7.64 0.26
CA LEU A 239 -16.08 -8.90 -0.46
C LEU A 239 -14.61 -9.08 -0.85
N SER A 240 -14.01 -10.19 -0.42
CA SER A 240 -12.67 -10.62 -0.80
C SER A 240 -12.74 -11.86 -1.69
N VAL A 241 -12.02 -11.81 -2.82
CA VAL A 241 -11.85 -12.90 -3.77
C VAL A 241 -10.44 -13.45 -3.61
N THR A 242 -10.33 -14.66 -3.05
CA THR A 242 -9.03 -15.25 -2.70
C THR A 242 -8.80 -16.57 -3.44
N VAL A 243 -7.68 -16.66 -4.14
CA VAL A 243 -7.21 -17.89 -4.78
C VAL A 243 -6.45 -18.72 -3.71
N PRO A 244 -6.96 -19.88 -3.28
CA PRO A 244 -6.22 -20.76 -2.37
C PRO A 244 -4.97 -21.35 -3.05
N PRO A 245 -3.97 -21.85 -2.33
CA PRO A 245 -2.82 -22.52 -2.95
C PRO A 245 -3.20 -23.90 -3.53
N LEU A 246 -2.51 -24.34 -4.59
CA LEU A 246 -2.70 -25.70 -5.15
C LEU A 246 -2.08 -26.80 -4.28
N VAL A 247 -1.07 -26.44 -3.49
CA VAL A 247 -0.30 -27.36 -2.66
C VAL A 247 -0.26 -26.87 -1.22
N ALA A 248 -0.16 -27.80 -0.28
CA ALA A 248 0.08 -27.47 1.12
C ALA A 248 1.35 -26.62 1.24
N GLY A 249 1.29 -25.53 2.01
CA GLY A 249 2.41 -24.60 2.14
C GLY A 249 2.48 -23.50 1.07
N GLY A 250 1.69 -23.56 -0.01
CA GLY A 250 1.66 -22.51 -1.02
C GLY A 250 1.02 -21.19 -0.55
N ARG A 251 1.08 -20.17 -1.41
CA ARG A 251 0.55 -18.83 -1.16
C ARG A 251 -0.94 -18.71 -1.50
N PHE A 252 -1.68 -18.02 -0.65
CA PHE A 252 -3.01 -17.48 -0.93
C PHE A 252 -2.86 -16.14 -1.64
N ARG A 253 -3.67 -15.88 -2.67
CA ARG A 253 -3.64 -14.62 -3.42
C ARG A 253 -5.01 -13.95 -3.35
N THR A 254 -5.11 -12.78 -2.74
CA THR A 254 -6.33 -11.98 -2.80
C THR A 254 -6.27 -11.14 -4.08
N VAL A 255 -7.08 -11.50 -5.07
CA VAL A 255 -7.01 -10.96 -6.44
C VAL A 255 -8.06 -9.89 -6.72
N GLU A 256 -9.06 -9.75 -5.84
CA GLU A 256 -10.07 -8.71 -5.93
C GLU A 256 -10.63 -8.41 -4.54
N LEU A 257 -10.80 -7.13 -4.24
CA LEU A 257 -11.46 -6.62 -3.03
C LEU A 257 -12.51 -5.59 -3.46
N LYS A 258 -13.75 -5.75 -3.00
CA LYS A 258 -14.85 -4.81 -3.27
C LYS A 258 -15.47 -4.37 -1.96
N GLN A 259 -15.30 -3.10 -1.62
CA GLN A 259 -16.00 -2.46 -0.49
C GLN A 259 -17.42 -2.08 -0.91
N LEU A 260 -18.39 -2.37 -0.05
CA LEU A 260 -19.82 -2.15 -0.26
C LEU A 260 -20.32 -1.18 0.82
N ARG A 261 -20.68 0.04 0.42
CA ARG A 261 -21.22 1.08 1.29
C ARG A 261 -22.65 1.38 0.92
N GLY A 262 -23.54 1.47 1.91
CA GLY A 262 -24.93 1.89 1.72
C GLY A 262 -25.80 0.98 0.84
N LEU A 263 -25.41 -0.29 0.67
CA LEU A 263 -26.20 -1.28 -0.07
C LEU A 263 -27.11 -2.05 0.88
N GLU A 264 -28.35 -2.30 0.44
CA GLU A 264 -29.27 -3.22 1.11
C GLU A 264 -28.78 -4.67 0.98
N PHE A 265 -29.23 -5.54 1.88
CA PHE A 265 -28.71 -6.91 1.96
C PHE A 265 -28.96 -7.74 0.68
N GLU A 266 -30.05 -7.50 -0.06
CA GLU A 266 -30.27 -8.13 -1.38
C GLU A 266 -29.24 -7.69 -2.42
N GLN A 267 -28.87 -6.41 -2.41
CA GLN A 267 -27.85 -5.87 -3.31
C GLN A 267 -26.47 -6.40 -2.95
N GLN A 268 -26.17 -6.55 -1.66
CA GLN A 268 -24.94 -7.21 -1.19
C GLN A 268 -24.87 -8.65 -1.71
N ALA A 269 -25.95 -9.43 -1.58
CA ALA A 269 -26.02 -10.80 -2.10
C ALA A 269 -25.85 -10.86 -3.64
N ALA A 270 -26.38 -9.88 -4.37
CA ALA A 270 -26.19 -9.78 -5.81
C ALA A 270 -24.72 -9.57 -6.21
N VAL A 271 -23.96 -8.79 -5.43
CA VAL A 271 -22.51 -8.62 -5.66
C VAL A 271 -21.75 -9.94 -5.46
N ILE A 272 -22.08 -10.71 -4.42
CA ILE A 272 -21.48 -12.03 -4.19
C ILE A 272 -21.78 -12.96 -5.37
N LYS A 273 -23.03 -12.91 -5.88
CA LYS A 273 -23.43 -13.70 -7.05
C LYS A 273 -22.69 -13.30 -8.32
N GLU A 274 -22.54 -12.00 -8.58
CA GLU A 274 -21.76 -11.47 -9.72
C GLU A 274 -20.31 -12.00 -9.68
N ALA A 275 -19.68 -12.00 -8.50
CA ALA A 275 -18.35 -12.59 -8.34
C ALA A 275 -18.36 -14.10 -8.58
N ALA A 276 -19.37 -14.83 -8.08
CA ALA A 276 -19.51 -16.27 -8.30
C ALA A 276 -19.74 -16.65 -9.78
N GLU A 277 -20.31 -15.76 -10.59
CA GLU A 277 -20.48 -15.97 -12.03
C GLU A 277 -19.18 -15.72 -12.82
N ARG A 278 -18.35 -14.76 -12.38
CA ARG A 278 -17.04 -14.45 -12.97
C ARG A 278 -15.94 -15.43 -12.58
N TYR A 279 -15.99 -16.02 -11.39
CA TYR A 279 -14.93 -16.91 -10.87
C TYR A 279 -15.39 -18.37 -10.76
N ASN A 280 -14.46 -19.32 -10.79
CA ASN A 280 -14.75 -20.71 -10.44
C ASN A 280 -14.76 -20.86 -8.90
N VAL A 281 -15.89 -20.51 -8.28
CA VAL A 281 -16.03 -20.46 -6.82
C VAL A 281 -16.33 -21.84 -6.24
N THR A 282 -15.51 -22.28 -5.28
CA THR A 282 -15.69 -23.56 -4.56
C THR A 282 -16.03 -23.38 -3.09
N HIS A 283 -15.84 -22.16 -2.56
CA HIS A 283 -16.09 -21.84 -1.16
C HIS A 283 -16.62 -20.42 -1.03
N ILE A 284 -17.66 -20.25 -0.21
CA ILE A 284 -18.19 -18.94 0.17
C ILE A 284 -18.34 -18.92 1.69
N ALA A 285 -17.68 -17.98 2.34
CA ALA A 285 -17.73 -17.72 3.77
C ALA A 285 -18.33 -16.34 4.01
N ILE A 286 -19.38 -16.26 4.82
CA ILE A 286 -20.08 -15.01 5.13
C ILE A 286 -20.06 -14.81 6.65
N ASP A 287 -19.65 -13.63 7.11
CA ASP A 287 -19.89 -13.21 8.50
C ASP A 287 -21.40 -13.04 8.71
N GLY A 288 -21.97 -13.79 9.64
CA GLY A 288 -23.39 -13.77 9.95
C GLY A 288 -23.83 -12.63 10.88
N GLN A 289 -22.89 -11.83 11.41
CA GLN A 289 -23.23 -10.69 12.26
C GLN A 289 -24.03 -9.62 11.49
N GLY A 290 -24.92 -8.91 12.20
CA GLY A 290 -25.73 -7.84 11.60
C GLY A 290 -26.65 -8.35 10.48
N VAL A 291 -26.54 -7.75 9.29
CA VAL A 291 -27.35 -8.15 8.12
C VAL A 291 -26.79 -9.39 7.41
N GLY A 292 -25.61 -9.88 7.80
CA GLY A 292 -24.91 -10.96 7.13
C GLY A 292 -25.66 -12.29 7.10
N GLU A 293 -26.46 -12.58 8.14
CA GLU A 293 -27.32 -13.77 8.13
C GLU A 293 -28.38 -13.70 7.02
N ALA A 294 -28.99 -12.53 6.79
CA ALA A 294 -29.96 -12.33 5.71
C ALA A 294 -29.30 -12.48 4.33
N VAL A 295 -28.10 -11.91 4.14
CA VAL A 295 -27.29 -12.09 2.92
C VAL A 295 -27.01 -13.57 2.69
N TRP A 296 -26.57 -14.31 3.72
CA TRP A 296 -26.29 -15.73 3.61
C TRP A 296 -27.51 -16.56 3.22
N GLN A 297 -28.70 -16.28 3.74
CA GLN A 297 -29.93 -17.00 3.36
C GLN A 297 -30.19 -16.89 1.85
N ILE A 298 -29.96 -15.71 1.26
CA ILE A 298 -30.11 -15.50 -0.18
C ILE A 298 -29.04 -16.28 -0.95
N VAL A 299 -27.78 -16.21 -0.50
CA VAL A 299 -26.65 -16.90 -1.15
C VAL A 299 -26.83 -18.42 -1.11
N LYS A 300 -27.28 -18.97 0.02
CA LYS A 300 -27.50 -20.40 0.22
C LYS A 300 -28.49 -21.02 -0.77
N ASN A 301 -29.46 -20.24 -1.27
CA ASN A 301 -30.45 -20.73 -2.23
C ASN A 301 -29.82 -21.15 -3.57
N TRP A 302 -28.74 -20.51 -4.00
CA TRP A 302 -28.05 -20.82 -5.26
C TRP A 302 -26.64 -21.40 -5.05
N PHE A 303 -26.05 -21.24 -3.87
CA PHE A 303 -24.81 -21.90 -3.46
C PHE A 303 -25.00 -22.57 -2.09
N PRO A 304 -25.61 -23.77 -2.03
CA PRO A 304 -25.96 -24.43 -0.77
C PRO A 304 -24.77 -24.78 0.14
N ALA A 305 -23.56 -24.84 -0.42
CA ALA A 305 -22.32 -25.10 0.30
C ALA A 305 -21.74 -23.86 1.01
N SER A 306 -22.42 -22.71 0.95
CA SER A 306 -21.97 -21.48 1.62
C SER A 306 -22.03 -21.63 3.15
N ILE A 307 -21.05 -21.05 3.83
CA ILE A 307 -20.91 -21.11 5.29
C ILE A 307 -21.23 -19.74 5.88
N CYS A 308 -22.10 -19.75 6.90
CA CYS A 308 -22.36 -18.59 7.75
C CYS A 308 -21.56 -18.72 9.04
N TYR A 309 -20.67 -17.76 9.31
CA TYR A 309 -19.87 -17.71 10.52
C TYR A 309 -20.55 -16.85 11.58
N GLN A 310 -20.99 -17.48 12.67
CA GLN A 310 -21.43 -16.77 13.87
C GLN A 310 -20.20 -16.46 14.73
N MET A 311 -19.61 -15.28 14.53
CA MET A 311 -18.37 -14.92 15.20
C MET A 311 -18.57 -14.59 16.68
N SER A 312 -17.93 -15.37 17.56
CA SER A 312 -17.66 -14.99 18.94
C SER A 312 -16.32 -14.24 19.04
N LEU A 313 -16.09 -13.51 20.14
CA LEU A 313 -14.79 -12.87 20.42
C LEU A 313 -13.61 -13.85 20.34
N SER A 314 -13.77 -15.10 20.80
CA SER A 314 -12.72 -16.12 20.72
C SER A 314 -12.46 -16.58 19.29
N SER A 315 -13.51 -16.78 18.49
CA SER A 315 -13.36 -17.13 17.06
C SER A 315 -12.70 -16.00 16.25
N LYS A 316 -13.07 -14.73 16.51
CA LYS A 316 -12.46 -13.56 15.87
C LYS A 316 -10.96 -13.47 16.19
N ARG A 317 -10.58 -13.68 17.46
CA ARG A 317 -9.17 -13.77 17.87
C ARG A 317 -8.43 -14.90 17.16
N ALA A 318 -9.06 -16.07 17.03
CA ALA A 318 -8.46 -17.20 16.32
C ALA A 318 -8.23 -16.90 14.82
N LEU A 319 -9.16 -16.21 14.16
CA LEU A 319 -9.01 -15.76 12.77
C LEU A 319 -7.85 -14.77 12.61
N VAL A 320 -7.75 -13.78 13.50
CA VAL A 320 -6.62 -12.82 13.51
C VAL A 320 -5.29 -13.55 13.71
N LEU A 321 -5.21 -14.45 14.69
CA LEU A 321 -3.99 -15.25 14.93
C LEU A 321 -3.66 -16.15 13.73
N LYS A 322 -4.68 -16.70 13.05
CA LYS A 322 -4.47 -17.51 11.86
C LYS A 322 -3.93 -16.67 10.71
N MET A 323 -4.47 -15.47 10.49
CA MET A 323 -3.99 -14.56 9.47
C MET A 323 -2.54 -14.13 9.76
N LEU A 324 -2.22 -13.81 11.02
CA LEU A 324 -0.84 -13.54 11.45
C LEU A 324 0.10 -14.71 11.17
N GLN A 325 -0.34 -15.95 11.37
CA GLN A 325 0.43 -17.14 11.03
C GLN A 325 0.69 -17.24 9.52
N VAL A 326 -0.32 -16.98 8.69
CA VAL A 326 -0.20 -17.02 7.22
C VAL A 326 0.76 -15.93 6.72
N ILE A 327 0.62 -14.70 7.21
CA ILE A 327 1.48 -13.57 6.87
C ILE A 327 2.92 -13.84 7.28
N ARG A 328 3.17 -14.27 8.53
CA ARG A 328 4.53 -14.59 9.02
C ARG A 328 5.21 -15.70 8.24
N ALA A 329 4.44 -16.62 7.68
CA ALA A 329 4.95 -17.69 6.83
C ALA A 329 5.21 -17.24 5.38
N GLY A 330 4.92 -15.98 5.01
CA GLY A 330 5.04 -15.48 3.64
C GLY A 330 4.05 -16.16 2.68
N ARG A 331 2.87 -16.51 3.18
CA ARG A 331 1.88 -17.34 2.48
C ARG A 331 0.63 -16.58 2.06
N TRP A 332 0.62 -15.25 2.16
CA TRP A 332 -0.46 -14.42 1.64
C TRP A 332 0.12 -13.34 0.75
N GLU A 333 -0.56 -13.08 -0.36
CA GLU A 333 -0.25 -12.00 -1.29
C GLU A 333 -1.53 -11.24 -1.66
N TYR A 334 -1.37 -9.95 -1.97
CA TYR A 334 -2.41 -9.09 -2.51
C TYR A 334 -1.83 -8.13 -3.55
N ASP A 335 -2.67 -7.63 -4.47
CA ASP A 335 -2.35 -6.59 -5.45
C ASP A 335 -3.24 -5.36 -5.21
#